data_AF-A0A661EKP9-F1
#
_entry.id   AF-A0A661EKP9-F1
#
_cell.length_a   1.000
_cell.length_b   1.000
_cell.length_c   1.000
_cell.angle_alpha   90.00
_cell.angle_beta   90.00
_cell.angle_gamma   90.00
#
_symmetry.space_group_name_H-M   'P 1'
#
loop_
_entity.id
_entity.type
_entity.pdbx_description
1 polymer ?
#
loop_
_entity_poly.entity_id
_entity_poly.type
_entity_poly.pdbx_seq_one_letter_code
_entity_poly.pdbx_strand_id
1 'polypeptide(L)'
;MPDGLCVPLEGEWRVTSLRGDWYVLGHNSVVPCGSERAALSMLEELRSRSDADVLAAEAINGLDRIPSDWETDSLAESDLN
;
A
#
# COMPACT_ATOMS: atom_id res chain seq x y z
N MET A 1 -5.64 30.16 12.47
CA MET A 1 -5.23 29.08 13.40
C MET A 1 -3.72 29.16 13.54
N PRO A 2 -3.15 29.71 14.63
CA PRO A 2 -1.73 30.09 14.65
C PRO A 2 -0.69 28.95 14.86
N ASP A 3 -1.08 27.71 15.16
CA ASP A 3 -0.11 26.66 15.55
C ASP A 3 -0.32 25.31 14.84
N GLY A 4 -0.87 25.30 13.62
CA GLY A 4 -1.00 24.08 12.84
C GLY A 4 0.38 23.56 12.40
N LEU A 5 0.84 22.44 12.98
CA LEU A 5 2.07 21.80 12.53
C LEU A 5 1.76 21.04 11.23
N CYS A 6 2.31 21.49 10.11
CA CYS A 6 2.17 20.80 8.83
C CYS A 6 3.22 19.68 8.75
N VAL A 7 2.77 18.42 8.77
CA VAL A 7 3.66 17.27 8.71
C VAL A 7 3.41 16.52 7.40
N PRO A 8 4.43 16.31 6.56
CA PRO A 8 4.25 15.55 5.33
C PRO A 8 3.98 14.08 5.66
N LEU A 9 2.99 13.52 4.97
CA LEU A 9 2.56 12.12 5.06
C LEU A 9 3.06 11.26 3.90
N GLU A 10 3.74 11.90 2.95
CA GLU A 10 4.29 11.26 1.78
C GLU A 10 5.56 10.47 2.14
N GLY A 11 5.78 9.36 1.42
CA GLY A 11 6.96 8.52 1.59
C GLY A 11 6.77 7.37 2.59
N GLU A 12 7.91 6.81 2.99
CA GLU A 12 7.99 5.63 3.85
C GLU A 12 7.38 5.86 5.25
N TRP A 13 6.91 4.78 5.85
CA TRP A 13 6.44 4.80 7.23
C TRP A 13 7.54 5.21 8.22
N ARG A 14 7.19 6.15 9.11
CA ARG A 14 8.04 6.64 10.20
C ARG A 14 7.24 6.91 11.48
N VAL A 15 7.89 6.75 12.62
CA VAL A 15 7.35 7.17 13.92
C VAL A 15 7.69 8.64 14.18
N THR A 16 6.75 9.39 14.72
CA THR A 16 6.99 10.76 15.19
C THR A 16 6.17 11.07 16.44
N SER A 17 6.63 12.04 17.23
CA SER A 17 5.86 12.60 18.34
C SER A 17 5.34 13.99 17.97
N LEU A 18 4.04 14.22 18.12
CA LEU A 18 3.40 15.50 17.86
C LEU A 18 2.65 15.91 19.13
N ARG A 19 3.08 17.03 19.72
CA ARG A 19 2.46 17.60 20.93
C ARG A 19 2.38 16.64 22.13
N GLY A 20 3.29 15.67 22.21
CA GLY A 20 3.36 14.68 23.29
C GLY A 20 2.67 13.35 22.98
N ASP A 21 1.92 13.28 21.88
CA ASP A 21 1.30 12.05 21.39
C ASP A 21 2.18 11.39 20.32
N TRP A 22 2.06 10.06 20.17
CA TRP A 22 2.84 9.28 19.22
C TRP A 22 2.03 8.93 17.98
N TYR A 23 2.66 8.99 16.82
CA TYR A 23 2.02 8.70 15.53
C TYR A 23 2.94 7.90 14.63
N VAL A 24 2.35 7.07 13.77
CA VAL A 24 3.00 6.53 12.58
C VAL A 24 2.47 7.27 11.36
N LEU A 25 3.36 7.85 10.56
CA LEU A 25 3.04 8.62 9.36
C LEU A 25 3.71 7.99 8.14
N GLY A 26 3.06 8.01 7.00
CA GLY A 26 3.59 7.49 5.74
C GLY A 26 2.46 7.07 4.82
N HIS A 27 2.76 6.84 3.54
CA HIS A 27 1.78 6.40 2.54
C HIS A 27 0.45 7.18 2.58
N ASN A 28 0.52 8.51 2.74
CA ASN A 28 -0.63 9.41 2.84
C ASN A 28 -1.59 9.11 4.00
N SER A 29 -1.09 8.45 5.04
CA SER A 29 -1.87 7.95 6.17
C SER A 29 -1.27 8.34 7.51
N VAL A 30 -2.11 8.35 8.55
CA VAL A 30 -1.76 8.68 9.94
C VAL A 30 -2.36 7.64 10.88
N VAL A 31 -1.54 7.07 11.75
CA VAL A 31 -1.98 6.12 12.78
C VAL A 31 -1.61 6.66 14.17
N PRO A 32 -2.58 7.07 15.00
CA PRO A 32 -2.32 7.49 16.37
C PRO A 32 -1.95 6.29 17.24
N CYS A 33 -0.95 6.48 18.10
CA CYS A 33 -0.43 5.47 19.01
C CYS A 33 -0.35 6.03 20.44
N GLY A 34 -0.82 5.27 21.42
CA GLY A 34 -0.82 5.71 22.83
C GLY A 34 0.56 5.72 23.51
N SER A 35 1.61 5.22 22.84
CA SER A 35 2.98 5.22 23.35
C SER A 35 3.99 5.04 22.22
N GLU A 36 5.24 5.40 22.46
CA GLU A 36 6.36 5.16 21.53
C GLU A 36 6.48 3.68 21.18
N ARG A 37 6.38 2.80 22.17
CA ARG A 37 6.47 1.35 21.98
C ARG A 37 5.35 0.82 21.08
N ALA A 38 4.14 1.34 21.24
CA ALA A 38 3.02 0.99 20.35
C ALA A 38 3.26 1.52 18.92
N ALA A 39 3.82 2.72 18.78
CA ALA A 39 4.13 3.30 17.47
C ALA A 39 5.23 2.50 16.74
N LEU A 40 6.27 2.04 17.44
CA LEU A 40 7.31 1.18 16.87
C LEU A 40 6.76 -0.18 16.43
N SER A 41 5.93 -0.81 17.28
CA SER A 41 5.27 -2.07 16.92
C SER A 41 4.35 -1.91 15.70
N MET A 42 3.59 -0.81 15.65
CA MET A 42 2.72 -0.49 14.52
C MET A 42 3.53 -0.21 13.24
N LEU A 43 4.66 0.48 13.36
CA LEU A 43 5.57 0.74 12.24
C LEU A 43 6.09 -0.58 11.64
N GLU A 44 6.48 -1.54 12.47
CA GLU A 44 6.96 -2.85 12.01
C GLU A 44 5.87 -3.63 11.26
N GLU A 45 4.65 -3.64 11.79
CA GLU A 45 3.49 -4.25 11.13
C GLU A 45 3.19 -3.61 9.77
N LEU A 46 3.16 -2.27 9.71
CA LEU A 46 2.87 -1.52 8.49
C LEU A 46 3.95 -1.70 7.42
N ARG A 47 5.23 -1.78 7.83
CA ARG A 47 6.33 -2.09 6.91
C ARG A 47 6.22 -3.50 6.36
N SER A 48 5.93 -4.49 7.20
CA SER A 48 5.73 -5.87 6.76
C SER A 48 4.58 -6.03 5.77
N ARG A 49 3.50 -5.25 5.92
CA ARG A 49 2.37 -5.25 4.99
C ARG A 49 2.69 -4.53 3.68
N SER A 50 3.40 -3.40 3.76
CA SER A 50 3.78 -2.63 2.56
C SER A 50 4.73 -3.41 1.66
N ASP A 51 5.64 -4.21 2.25
CA ASP A 51 6.53 -5.10 1.48
C ASP A 51 5.72 -6.17 0.71
N ALA A 52 4.67 -6.72 1.34
CA ALA A 52 3.76 -7.65 0.68
C ALA A 52 2.95 -7.00 -0.46
N ASP A 53 2.51 -5.75 -0.30
CA ASP A 53 1.81 -5.00 -1.35
C ASP A 53 2.74 -4.66 -2.52
N VAL A 54 4.02 -4.35 -2.26
CA VAL A 54 5.04 -4.15 -3.30
C VAL A 54 5.28 -5.45 -4.07
N LEU A 55 5.50 -6.57 -3.37
CA LEU A 55 5.65 -7.89 -3.98
C LEU A 55 4.42 -8.29 -4.80
N ALA A 56 3.22 -7.98 -4.33
CA ALA A 56 1.97 -8.23 -5.06
C ALA A 56 1.87 -7.35 -6.32
N ALA A 57 2.22 -6.06 -6.23
CA ALA A 57 2.24 -5.15 -7.36
C ALA A 57 3.28 -5.56 -8.42
N GLU A 58 4.45 -6.05 -8.00
CA GLU A 58 5.46 -6.62 -8.90
C GLU A 58 4.96 -7.91 -9.58
N ALA A 59 4.30 -8.80 -8.83
CA ALA A 59 3.70 -10.01 -9.39
C ALA A 59 2.59 -9.70 -10.42
N ILE A 60 1.75 -8.70 -10.15
CA ILE A 60 0.70 -8.23 -11.09
C ILE A 60 1.33 -7.60 -12.34
N ASN A 61 2.36 -6.77 -12.20
CA ASN A 61 3.08 -6.24 -13.37
C ASN A 61 3.82 -7.34 -14.16
N GLY A 62 4.25 -8.42 -13.50
CA GLY A 62 4.78 -9.61 -14.15
C GLY A 62 3.75 -10.36 -15.01
N LEU A 63 2.46 -10.25 -14.68
CA LEU A 63 1.35 -10.88 -15.40
C LEU A 63 0.85 -10.09 -16.63
N ASP A 64 1.28 -8.84 -16.82
CA ASP A 64 0.97 -8.06 -18.05
C ASP A 64 1.66 -8.63 -19.31
N ARG A 65 2.59 -9.58 -19.12
CA ARG A 65 3.06 -10.48 -20.18
C ARG A 65 2.14 -11.69 -20.30
N ILE A 66 0.84 -11.49 -20.50
CA ILE A 66 0.04 -12.55 -21.12
C ILE A 66 0.57 -12.67 -22.55
N PRO A 67 1.24 -13.79 -22.92
CA PRO A 67 1.69 -13.96 -24.30
C PRO A 67 0.46 -13.86 -25.21
N SER A 68 0.62 -13.19 -26.35
CA SER A 68 -0.40 -12.99 -27.39
C SER A 68 -0.99 -14.29 -27.95
N ASP A 69 -0.49 -15.44 -27.48
CA ASP A 69 -0.90 -16.81 -27.80
C ASP A 69 -2.15 -17.28 -27.05
N TRP A 70 -2.75 -16.45 -26.20
CA TRP A 70 -4.13 -16.68 -25.75
C TRP A 70 -5.11 -16.32 -26.87
N GLU A 71 -4.91 -16.92 -28.05
CA GLU A 71 -5.96 -16.99 -29.07
C GLU A 71 -7.12 -17.72 -28.43
N THR A 72 -8.12 -16.94 -28.03
CA THR A 72 -9.44 -17.45 -27.71
C THR A 72 -9.90 -18.15 -28.97
N ASP A 73 -9.84 -19.48 -28.96
CA ASP A 73 -10.49 -20.33 -29.95
C ASP A 73 -11.91 -19.79 -30.09
N SER A 74 -12.12 -19.02 -31.16
CA SER A 74 -13.37 -18.34 -31.41
C SER A 74 -14.34 -19.45 -31.73
N LEU A 75 -15.06 -19.90 -30.70
CA LEU A 75 -16.18 -20.82 -30.80
C LEU A 75 -17.10 -20.31 -31.90
N ALA A 76 -16.89 -20.84 -33.11
CA ALA A 76 -17.72 -20.63 -34.26
C ALA A 76 -18.99 -21.47 -34.06
N GLU A 77 -19.81 -21.08 -33.10
CA GLU A 77 -21.22 -21.46 -33.07
C GLU A 77 -21.95 -20.48 -34.00
N SER A 78 -21.79 -20.67 -35.30
CA SER A 78 -22.75 -20.17 -36.28
C SER A 78 -23.56 -21.35 -36.80
N ASP A 79 -24.70 -21.51 -36.14
CA ASP A 79 -25.94 -22.11 -36.60
C ASP A 79 -26.00 -22.27 -38.13
N LEU A 80 -26.08 -23.52 -38.60
CA LEU A 80 -26.36 -23.84 -39.99
C LEU A 80 -27.40 -24.96 -40.04
N ASN A 81 -28.65 -24.52 -39.87
CA ASN A 81 -29.87 -24.94 -40.57
C ASN A 81 -30.04 -26.42 -40.95
#